data_AF-A0A136JI58-F1
#
_entry.id   AF-A0A136JI58-F1
#
_cell.length_a   1.000
_cell.length_b   1.000
_cell.length_c   1.000
_cell.angle_alpha   90.00
_cell.angle_beta   90.00
_cell.angle_gamma   90.00
#
_symmetry.space_group_name_H-M   'P 1'
#
loop_
_entity.id
_entity.type
_entity.pdbx_description
1 polymer ?
#
loop_
_entity_poly.entity_id
_entity_poly.type
_entity_poly.pdbx_seq_one_letter_code
_entity_poly.pdbx_strand_id
1 'polypeptide(L)'
;MPPWATHFFAYDLFALINRDAYLDVGGWDTHIPFQASDCDMYLRLHWAGYWQPQSEAGLVYEVDSILTDIGALYQIPGAHATFEEDPVFAQLKTLKDDEEVESAKLQQELDMKPWVAKHGESWHHVVEVVERMAEAKANNTRYQLTKQTGGRGEPFHQDPDGFDAGIDALTMAGKNVFADKWGHRGCDLLDLEIEAKDAWRLIRDWDISKAPGSEGGNWGKQWMTPEEDTGHP
;
A
#
# COMPACT_ATOMS: atom_id res chain seq x y z
N MET A 1 -6.32 29.40 1.48
CA MET A 1 -6.30 27.93 1.65
C MET A 1 -6.34 27.66 3.14
N PRO A 2 -7.14 26.69 3.62
CA PRO A 2 -7.06 26.25 5.00
C PRO A 2 -5.64 25.78 5.31
N PRO A 3 -5.18 25.84 6.58
CA PRO A 3 -3.94 25.18 6.99
C PRO A 3 -4.00 23.71 6.57
N TRP A 4 -2.98 23.23 5.85
CA TRP A 4 -2.94 21.87 5.30
C TRP A 4 -1.70 21.13 5.80
N ALA A 5 -1.82 19.81 5.93
CA ALA A 5 -0.72 18.96 6.38
C ALA A 5 -0.31 17.90 5.33
N THR A 6 -1.28 17.17 4.79
CA THR A 6 -1.00 16.00 3.94
C THR A 6 -1.95 15.99 2.76
N HIS A 7 -1.42 16.00 1.55
CA HIS A 7 -2.22 15.80 0.34
C HIS A 7 -1.93 14.39 -0.19
N PHE A 8 -2.90 13.50 -0.11
CA PHE A 8 -2.78 12.13 -0.60
C PHE A 8 -3.03 12.07 -2.10
N PHE A 9 -2.19 11.32 -2.82
CA PHE A 9 -2.42 10.95 -4.21
C PHE A 9 -2.80 9.48 -4.35
N ALA A 10 -2.24 8.65 -3.48
CA ALA A 10 -2.67 7.30 -3.19
C ALA A 10 -2.40 7.07 -1.69
N TYR A 11 -3.45 6.83 -0.89
CA TYR A 11 -3.31 6.64 0.55
C TYR A 11 -2.25 5.56 0.84
N ASP A 12 -1.37 5.83 1.79
CA ASP A 12 -0.26 4.96 2.20
C ASP A 12 0.84 4.69 1.14
N LEU A 13 0.71 5.23 -0.08
CA LEU A 13 1.64 4.98 -1.19
C LEU A 13 2.31 6.25 -1.73
N PHE A 14 1.56 7.34 -1.87
CA PHE A 14 2.07 8.59 -2.42
C PHE A 14 1.33 9.80 -1.85
N ALA A 15 2.07 10.69 -1.20
CA ALA A 15 1.54 11.91 -0.62
C ALA A 15 2.54 13.08 -0.72
N LEU A 16 2.01 14.30 -0.71
CA LEU A 16 2.74 15.54 -0.50
C LEU A 16 2.53 16.01 0.94
N ILE A 17 3.63 16.36 1.63
CA ILE A 17 3.62 16.69 3.05
C ILE A 17 4.05 18.14 3.29
N ASN A 18 3.31 18.86 4.13
CA ASN A 18 3.72 20.13 4.72
C ASN A 18 4.58 19.88 5.96
N ARG A 19 5.90 20.05 5.79
CA ARG A 19 6.90 19.86 6.85
C ARG A 19 6.62 20.70 8.10
N ASP A 20 6.12 21.93 7.95
CA ASP A 20 5.88 22.81 9.10
C ASP A 20 4.68 22.36 9.93
N ALA A 21 3.60 21.89 9.28
CA ALA A 21 2.44 21.31 9.98
C ALA A 21 2.81 20.06 10.78
N TYR A 22 3.68 19.20 10.22
CA TYR A 22 4.17 18.01 10.90
C TYR A 22 4.99 18.36 12.15
N LEU A 23 5.80 19.41 12.09
CA LEU A 23 6.60 19.84 13.23
C LEU A 23 5.78 20.56 14.29
N ASP A 24 4.72 21.26 13.89
CA ASP A 24 3.80 21.92 14.80
C ASP A 24 3.11 20.92 15.75
N VAL A 25 2.80 19.71 15.27
CA VAL A 25 2.26 18.62 16.11
C VAL A 25 3.32 17.72 16.75
N GLY A 26 4.61 18.08 16.65
CA GLY A 26 5.72 17.37 17.28
C GLY A 26 6.35 16.24 16.46
N GLY A 27 6.05 16.12 15.16
CA GLY A 27 6.61 15.10 14.29
C GLY A 27 6.05 13.70 14.55
N TRP A 28 6.68 12.69 13.96
CA TRP A 28 6.32 11.27 14.14
C TRP A 28 6.60 10.82 15.57
N ASP A 29 5.69 10.06 16.17
CA ASP A 29 5.92 9.46 17.48
C ASP A 29 6.94 8.33 17.36
N THR A 30 8.16 8.57 17.80
CA THR A 30 9.27 7.62 17.69
C THR A 30 9.10 6.35 18.53
N HIS A 31 8.10 6.30 19.41
CA HIS A 31 7.77 5.08 20.16
C HIS A 31 6.87 4.11 19.39
N ILE A 32 6.21 4.54 18.31
CA ILE A 32 5.37 3.69 17.45
C ILE A 32 6.20 3.28 16.23
N PRO A 33 6.93 2.16 16.25
CA PRO A 33 7.73 1.74 15.11
C PRO A 33 6.85 1.21 13.97
N PHE A 34 7.19 1.58 12.73
CA PHE A 34 6.65 0.99 11.51
C PHE A 34 5.11 1.13 11.39
N GLN A 35 4.33 0.09 11.70
CA GLN A 35 2.89 0.07 11.45
C GLN A 35 2.09 0.84 12.52
N ALA A 36 1.00 1.51 12.09
CA ALA A 36 0.12 2.39 12.87
C ALA A 36 0.70 3.77 13.25
N SER A 37 1.94 4.06 12.85
CA SER A 37 2.55 5.37 13.03
C SER A 37 1.87 6.47 12.19
N ASP A 38 1.38 6.10 11.01
CA ASP A 38 0.59 6.90 10.08
C ASP A 38 -0.75 7.31 10.70
N CYS A 39 -1.46 6.34 11.28
CA CYS A 39 -2.73 6.56 11.95
C CYS A 39 -2.58 7.55 13.12
N ASP A 40 -1.51 7.44 13.91
CA ASP A 40 -1.21 8.38 14.98
C ASP A 40 -0.90 9.80 14.46
N MET A 41 -0.06 9.91 13.44
CA MET A 41 0.34 11.20 12.89
C MET A 41 -0.84 11.93 12.24
N TYR A 42 -1.57 11.26 11.35
CA TYR A 42 -2.69 11.87 10.62
C TYR A 42 -3.81 12.29 11.57
N LEU A 43 -4.03 11.54 12.65
CA LEU A 43 -4.97 11.89 13.70
C LEU A 43 -4.56 13.14 14.47
N ARG A 44 -3.29 13.25 14.88
CA ARG A 44 -2.80 14.45 15.56
C ARG A 44 -2.87 15.69 14.68
N LEU A 45 -2.56 15.58 13.40
CA LEU A 45 -2.74 16.65 12.42
C LEU A 45 -4.20 17.07 12.29
N HIS A 46 -5.12 16.09 12.27
CA HIS A 46 -6.55 16.35 12.23
C HIS A 46 -7.03 17.12 13.47
N TRP A 47 -6.67 16.68 14.68
CA TRP A 47 -7.04 17.39 15.92
C TRP A 47 -6.42 18.79 16.03
N ALA A 48 -5.25 19.01 15.42
CA ALA A 48 -4.66 20.34 15.29
C ALA A 48 -5.35 21.22 14.23
N GLY A 49 -6.36 20.70 13.54
CA GLY A 49 -7.17 21.44 12.56
C GLY A 49 -6.54 21.52 11.17
N TYR A 50 -5.56 20.67 10.86
CA TYR A 50 -4.96 20.63 9.53
C TYR A 50 -5.81 19.83 8.54
N TRP A 51 -6.03 20.44 7.38
CA TRP A 51 -6.69 19.80 6.25
C TRP A 51 -5.78 18.75 5.59
N GLN A 52 -6.36 17.59 5.28
CA GLN A 52 -5.64 16.45 4.69
C GLN A 52 -6.42 15.84 3.50
N PRO A 53 -6.43 16.51 2.33
CA PRO A 53 -7.22 16.09 1.17
C PRO A 53 -6.60 14.93 0.39
N GLN A 54 -7.38 14.39 -0.56
CA GLN A 54 -6.93 13.45 -1.57
C GLN A 54 -7.29 13.92 -2.99
N SER A 55 -6.42 13.66 -3.97
CA SER A 55 -6.73 13.79 -5.40
C SER A 55 -5.93 12.79 -6.22
N GLU A 56 -6.38 12.45 -7.42
CA GLU A 56 -5.59 11.58 -8.31
C GLU A 56 -4.38 12.34 -8.91
N ALA A 57 -3.22 11.69 -9.01
CA ALA A 57 -2.04 12.19 -9.73
C ALA A 57 -1.51 11.22 -10.78
N GLY A 58 -2.38 10.32 -11.26
CA GLY A 58 -2.04 9.22 -12.15
C GLY A 58 -2.23 7.86 -11.48
N LEU A 59 -1.75 6.82 -12.15
CA LEU A 59 -1.89 5.45 -11.66
C LEU A 59 -0.72 5.11 -10.74
N VAL A 60 -1.04 4.74 -9.49
CA VAL A 60 -0.08 4.31 -8.48
C VAL A 60 -0.48 2.90 -8.06
N TYR A 61 0.40 1.94 -8.32
CA TYR A 61 0.18 0.54 -7.98
C TYR A 61 1.23 0.08 -6.98
N GLU A 62 0.78 -0.55 -5.90
CA GLU A 62 1.65 -1.33 -5.04
C GLU A 62 1.82 -2.72 -5.66
N VAL A 63 3.05 -3.10 -5.97
CA VAL A 63 3.39 -4.39 -6.58
C VAL A 63 4.54 -5.05 -5.83
N ASP A 64 4.63 -6.37 -5.91
CA ASP A 64 5.66 -7.19 -5.25
C ASP A 64 6.51 -8.01 -6.22
N SER A 65 6.14 -7.99 -7.48
CA SER A 65 6.77 -8.68 -8.57
C SER A 65 7.55 -7.69 -9.41
N ILE A 66 8.45 -8.22 -10.23
CA ILE A 66 9.34 -7.43 -11.07
C ILE A 66 8.95 -7.69 -12.52
N LEU A 67 8.83 -6.62 -13.31
CA LEU A 67 8.72 -6.74 -14.76
C LEU A 67 9.98 -7.43 -15.29
N THR A 68 9.79 -8.47 -16.10
CA THR A 68 10.91 -9.21 -16.70
C THR A 68 11.75 -8.35 -17.65
N ASP A 69 11.15 -7.32 -18.25
CA ASP A 69 11.83 -6.32 -19.07
C ASP A 69 11.32 -4.91 -18.76
N ILE A 70 12.13 -4.12 -18.04
CA ILE A 70 11.81 -2.72 -17.72
C ILE A 70 11.71 -1.82 -18.96
N GLY A 71 12.24 -2.25 -20.10
CA GLY A 71 12.11 -1.55 -21.38
C GLY A 71 10.65 -1.42 -21.83
N ALA A 72 9.76 -2.28 -21.35
CA ALA A 72 8.33 -2.22 -21.59
C ALA A 72 7.70 -0.91 -21.10
N LEU A 73 8.16 -0.38 -19.95
CA LEU A 73 7.70 0.91 -19.41
C LEU A 73 8.06 2.09 -20.32
N TYR A 74 9.12 1.94 -21.11
CA TYR A 74 9.60 2.94 -22.07
C TYR A 74 9.12 2.65 -23.50
N GLN A 75 8.26 1.64 -23.70
CA GLN A 75 7.72 1.24 -24.99
C GLN A 75 8.82 0.94 -26.02
N ILE A 76 9.93 0.34 -25.58
CA ILE A 76 11.03 -0.04 -26.46
C ILE A 76 10.57 -1.21 -27.34
N PRO A 77 10.73 -1.17 -28.68
CA PRO A 77 10.38 -2.28 -29.56
C PRO A 77 11.08 -3.59 -29.15
N GLY A 78 10.29 -4.65 -28.98
CA GLY A 78 10.76 -5.96 -28.53
C GLY A 78 10.88 -6.14 -27.01
N ALA A 79 10.72 -5.09 -26.21
CA ALA A 79 10.56 -5.21 -24.77
C ALA A 79 9.11 -5.55 -24.44
N HIS A 80 8.89 -6.58 -23.62
CA HIS A 80 7.56 -7.10 -23.31
C HIS A 80 7.18 -6.87 -21.85
N ALA A 81 5.96 -6.40 -21.60
CA ALA A 81 5.40 -6.29 -20.26
C ALA A 81 4.91 -7.66 -19.79
N THR A 82 5.62 -8.28 -18.84
CA THR A 82 5.21 -9.52 -18.15
C THR A 82 6.06 -9.73 -16.90
N PHE A 83 5.66 -10.64 -16.00
CA PHE A 83 6.35 -10.98 -14.76
C PHE A 83 6.40 -12.50 -14.51
N GLU A 84 7.34 -12.97 -13.69
CA GLU A 84 7.64 -14.41 -13.53
C GLU A 84 6.45 -15.26 -13.03
N GLU A 85 5.57 -14.67 -12.23
CA GLU A 85 4.39 -15.32 -11.65
C GLU A 85 3.08 -14.81 -12.29
N ASP A 86 3.14 -14.32 -13.54
CA ASP A 86 1.95 -13.81 -14.22
C ASP A 86 0.90 -14.93 -14.36
N PRO A 87 -0.30 -14.76 -13.75
CA PRO A 87 -1.32 -15.79 -13.75
C PRO A 87 -1.74 -16.20 -15.17
N VAL A 88 -1.61 -15.31 -16.16
CA VAL A 88 -1.92 -15.63 -17.57
C VAL A 88 -0.98 -16.71 -18.12
N PHE A 89 0.29 -16.69 -17.71
CA PHE A 89 1.32 -17.63 -18.19
C PHE A 89 1.56 -18.81 -17.22
N ALA A 90 1.30 -18.64 -15.93
CA ALA A 90 1.46 -19.66 -14.90
C ALA A 90 0.53 -20.88 -15.13
N GLN A 91 -0.62 -20.66 -15.75
CA GLN A 91 -1.64 -21.67 -16.05
C GLN A 91 -1.23 -22.69 -17.13
N LEU A 92 -0.10 -22.50 -17.80
CA LEU A 92 0.51 -23.55 -18.63
C LEU A 92 0.88 -24.83 -17.83
N LYS A 93 0.88 -24.77 -16.48
CA LYS A 93 1.28 -25.89 -15.61
C LYS A 93 0.16 -26.62 -14.88
N THR A 94 -1.06 -26.10 -14.77
CA THR A 94 -2.16 -26.77 -14.04
C THR A 94 -3.51 -26.45 -14.63
N LEU A 95 -4.05 -27.37 -15.43
CA LEU A 95 -5.41 -27.32 -15.96
C LEU A 95 -6.42 -27.58 -14.82
N LYS A 96 -7.31 -26.62 -14.53
CA LYS A 96 -8.78 -26.82 -14.51
C LYS A 96 -9.57 -25.60 -14.00
N ASP A 97 -10.73 -25.43 -14.65
CA ASP A 97 -12.01 -24.82 -14.25
C ASP A 97 -12.41 -23.43 -14.81
N ASP A 98 -11.50 -22.63 -15.41
CA ASP A 98 -11.84 -21.36 -16.12
C ASP A 98 -11.24 -21.28 -17.56
N GLU A 99 -11.37 -22.35 -18.33
CA GLU A 99 -10.66 -22.57 -19.60
C GLU A 99 -10.89 -21.49 -20.68
N GLU A 100 -12.05 -20.87 -20.81
CA GLU A 100 -12.37 -20.03 -21.98
C GLU A 100 -11.86 -18.59 -21.85
N VAL A 101 -12.03 -17.96 -20.67
CA VAL A 101 -11.56 -16.58 -20.42
C VAL A 101 -10.04 -16.52 -20.33
N GLU A 102 -9.42 -17.48 -19.67
CA GLU A 102 -7.97 -17.52 -19.50
C GLU A 102 -7.24 -17.92 -20.79
N SER A 103 -7.84 -18.81 -21.61
CA SER A 103 -7.34 -19.08 -22.97
C SER A 103 -7.43 -17.87 -23.87
N ALA A 104 -8.47 -17.04 -23.73
CA ALA A 104 -8.60 -15.81 -24.50
C ALA A 104 -7.53 -14.77 -24.12
N LYS A 105 -7.25 -14.59 -22.82
CA LYS A 105 -6.17 -13.71 -22.35
C LYS A 105 -4.80 -14.18 -22.83
N LEU A 106 -4.50 -15.48 -22.71
CA LEU A 106 -3.25 -16.04 -23.22
C LEU A 106 -3.13 -15.86 -24.74
N GLN A 107 -4.21 -16.08 -25.49
CA GLN A 107 -4.21 -15.86 -26.93
C GLN A 107 -3.98 -14.38 -27.27
N GLN A 108 -4.61 -13.45 -26.54
CA GLN A 108 -4.39 -12.01 -26.70
C GLN A 108 -2.91 -11.65 -26.49
N GLU A 109 -2.28 -12.16 -25.43
CA GLU A 109 -0.85 -11.96 -25.15
C GLU A 109 0.03 -12.49 -26.31
N LEU A 110 -0.29 -13.67 -26.83
CA LEU A 110 0.44 -14.27 -27.96
C LEU A 110 0.25 -13.47 -29.26
N ASP A 111 -0.96 -13.00 -29.53
CA ASP A 111 -1.31 -12.22 -30.73
C ASP A 111 -0.68 -10.82 -30.70
N MET A 112 -0.43 -10.27 -29.51
CA MET A 112 0.25 -8.99 -29.33
C MET A 112 1.76 -9.05 -29.59
N LYS A 113 2.40 -10.24 -29.45
CA LYS A 113 3.87 -10.35 -29.57
C LYS A 113 4.46 -9.77 -30.86
N PRO A 114 3.92 -10.05 -32.07
CA PRO A 114 4.46 -9.47 -33.30
C PRO A 114 4.33 -7.95 -33.36
N TRP A 115 3.28 -7.40 -32.74
CA TRP A 115 3.08 -5.94 -32.67
C TRP A 115 4.11 -5.30 -31.75
N VAL A 116 4.27 -5.82 -30.54
CA VAL A 116 5.22 -5.33 -29.53
C VAL A 116 6.66 -5.44 -30.03
N ALA A 117 6.99 -6.53 -30.74
CA ALA A 117 8.31 -6.70 -31.36
C ALA A 117 8.69 -5.56 -32.32
N LYS A 118 7.69 -4.94 -32.97
CA LYS A 118 7.92 -3.90 -33.98
C LYS A 118 7.69 -2.49 -33.44
N HIS A 119 6.75 -2.29 -32.52
CA HIS A 119 6.33 -0.95 -32.09
C HIS A 119 6.49 -0.70 -30.58
N GLY A 120 6.87 -1.72 -29.81
CA GLY A 120 6.91 -1.66 -28.36
C GLY A 120 5.53 -1.87 -27.74
N GLU A 121 5.50 -1.85 -26.42
CA GLU A 121 4.28 -2.01 -25.65
C GLU A 121 3.33 -0.82 -25.80
N SER A 122 2.03 -1.09 -25.69
CA SER A 122 1.04 -0.02 -25.58
C SER A 122 0.86 0.37 -24.11
N TRP A 123 0.54 1.65 -23.86
CA TRP A 123 0.22 2.13 -22.51
C TRP A 123 -0.86 1.28 -21.82
N HIS A 124 -1.96 0.96 -22.53
CA HIS A 124 -3.05 0.16 -21.99
C HIS A 124 -2.58 -1.23 -21.57
N HIS A 125 -1.77 -1.89 -22.40
CA HIS A 125 -1.25 -3.22 -22.08
C HIS A 125 -0.30 -3.20 -20.88
N VAL A 126 0.57 -2.19 -20.77
CA VAL A 126 1.42 -2.01 -19.57
C VAL A 126 0.57 -1.85 -18.32
N VAL A 127 -0.50 -1.04 -18.39
CA VAL A 127 -1.43 -0.86 -17.26
C VAL A 127 -2.11 -2.18 -16.88
N GLU A 128 -2.64 -2.93 -17.86
CA GLU A 128 -3.25 -4.24 -17.62
C GLU A 128 -2.28 -5.22 -16.93
N VAL A 129 -1.01 -5.25 -17.36
CA VAL A 129 0.01 -6.11 -16.72
C VAL A 129 0.28 -5.67 -15.29
N VAL A 130 0.41 -4.37 -15.03
CA VAL A 130 0.66 -3.84 -13.68
C VAL A 130 -0.55 -4.06 -12.76
N GLU A 131 -1.77 -4.00 -13.27
CA GLU A 131 -2.98 -4.38 -12.52
C GLU A 131 -2.93 -5.85 -12.11
N ARG A 132 -2.55 -6.75 -13.00
CA ARG A 132 -2.34 -8.17 -12.65
C ARG A 132 -1.24 -8.35 -11.61
N MET A 133 -0.18 -7.55 -11.65
CA MET A 133 0.87 -7.58 -10.61
C MET A 133 0.32 -7.15 -9.25
N ALA A 134 -0.50 -6.09 -9.20
CA ALA A 134 -1.13 -5.61 -7.97
C ALA A 134 -2.15 -6.63 -7.42
N GLU A 135 -2.94 -7.26 -8.29
CA GLU A 135 -3.86 -8.35 -7.91
C GLU A 135 -3.10 -9.59 -7.39
N ALA A 136 -2.02 -9.98 -8.06
CA ALA A 136 -1.17 -11.09 -7.62
C ALA A 136 -0.59 -10.83 -6.22
N LYS A 137 -0.14 -9.60 -5.96
CA LYS A 137 0.28 -9.16 -4.63
C LYS A 137 -0.86 -9.25 -3.62
N ALA A 138 -2.05 -8.73 -3.94
CA ALA A 138 -3.19 -8.71 -3.03
C ALA A 138 -3.64 -10.12 -2.61
N ASN A 139 -3.46 -11.10 -3.50
CA ASN A 139 -3.76 -12.51 -3.25
C ASN A 139 -2.63 -13.27 -2.55
N ASN A 140 -1.46 -12.65 -2.36
CA ASN A 140 -0.32 -13.26 -1.68
C ASN A 140 -0.25 -12.79 -0.22
N THR A 141 -0.40 -13.74 0.71
CA THR A 141 -0.44 -13.45 2.15
C THR A 141 0.93 -13.39 2.83
N ARG A 142 2.02 -13.65 2.09
CA ARG A 142 3.38 -13.65 2.63
C ARG A 142 4.09 -12.34 2.31
N TYR A 143 4.82 -11.78 3.28
CA TYR A 143 5.73 -10.68 2.99
C TYR A 143 6.76 -11.10 1.92
N GLN A 144 6.82 -10.31 0.86
CA GLN A 144 7.58 -10.63 -0.34
C GLN A 144 9.07 -10.30 -0.22
N LEU A 145 9.50 -9.73 0.91
CA LEU A 145 10.90 -9.44 1.21
C LEU A 145 11.76 -10.71 1.17
N THR A 146 11.17 -11.87 1.52
CA THR A 146 11.80 -13.18 1.43
C THR A 146 12.24 -13.57 0.01
N LYS A 147 11.64 -12.97 -1.04
CA LYS A 147 12.03 -13.20 -2.44
C LYS A 147 13.24 -12.37 -2.89
N GLN A 148 13.68 -11.37 -2.10
CA GLN A 148 14.77 -10.49 -2.48
C GLN A 148 16.12 -11.22 -2.48
N THR A 149 16.76 -11.28 -3.65
CA THR A 149 18.10 -11.89 -3.81
C THR A 149 19.18 -10.88 -4.19
N GLY A 150 18.81 -9.61 -4.39
CA GLY A 150 19.72 -8.52 -4.71
C GLY A 150 20.87 -8.39 -3.72
N GLY A 151 22.07 -8.12 -4.25
CA GLY A 151 23.28 -7.92 -3.45
C GLY A 151 23.88 -9.19 -2.85
N ARG A 152 23.35 -10.40 -3.12
CA ARG A 152 23.91 -11.65 -2.56
C ARG A 152 25.41 -11.76 -2.82
N GLY A 153 26.19 -11.84 -1.73
CA GLY A 153 27.67 -11.86 -1.77
C GLY A 153 28.32 -10.50 -1.49
N GLU A 154 27.54 -9.43 -1.38
CA GLU A 154 28.00 -8.09 -0.99
C GLU A 154 27.81 -7.85 0.52
N PRO A 155 28.58 -6.92 1.13
CA PRO A 155 28.50 -6.63 2.57
C PRO A 155 27.13 -6.11 3.06
N PHE A 156 26.28 -5.62 2.15
CA PHE A 156 24.98 -5.02 2.47
C PHE A 156 23.82 -6.01 2.33
N HIS A 157 24.07 -7.23 1.87
CA HIS A 157 23.04 -8.26 1.76
C HIS A 157 22.65 -8.77 3.15
N GLN A 158 21.35 -8.71 3.44
CA GLN A 158 20.76 -9.26 4.64
C GLN A 158 20.12 -10.62 4.33
N ASP A 159 20.05 -11.47 5.35
CA ASP A 159 19.25 -12.69 5.27
C ASP A 159 17.76 -12.31 5.09
N PRO A 160 17.10 -12.70 3.98
CA PRO A 160 15.74 -12.25 3.69
C PRO A 160 14.73 -12.68 4.75
N ASP A 161 14.83 -13.92 5.24
CA ASP A 161 13.91 -14.47 6.26
C ASP A 161 14.10 -13.77 7.62
N GLY A 162 15.35 -13.54 8.03
CA GLY A 162 15.67 -12.81 9.24
C GLY A 162 15.25 -11.33 9.18
N PHE A 163 15.41 -10.69 8.02
CA PHE A 163 14.93 -9.32 7.80
C PHE A 163 13.40 -9.25 7.88
N ASP A 164 12.71 -10.18 7.23
CA ASP A 164 11.25 -10.29 7.27
C ASP A 164 10.71 -10.46 8.70
N ALA A 165 11.29 -11.40 9.45
CA ALA A 165 10.96 -11.59 10.86
C ALA A 165 11.23 -10.34 11.72
N GLY A 166 12.26 -9.56 11.37
CA GLY A 166 12.54 -8.27 12.00
C GLY A 166 11.48 -7.21 11.72
N ILE A 167 11.02 -7.12 10.46
CA ILE A 167 9.92 -6.22 10.07
C ILE A 167 8.62 -6.64 10.76
N ASP A 168 8.31 -7.93 10.85
CA ASP A 168 7.15 -8.44 11.60
C ASP A 168 7.22 -8.06 13.08
N ALA A 169 8.38 -8.19 13.70
CA ALA A 169 8.59 -7.80 15.09
C ALA A 169 8.34 -6.29 15.30
N LEU A 170 8.84 -5.44 14.40
CA LEU A 170 8.61 -3.98 14.44
C LEU A 170 7.14 -3.65 14.20
N THR A 171 6.51 -4.33 13.25
CA THR A 171 5.08 -4.21 12.93
C THR A 171 4.21 -4.49 14.16
N MET A 172 4.45 -5.62 14.84
CA MET A 172 3.72 -5.97 16.05
C MET A 172 3.99 -4.99 17.19
N ALA A 173 5.25 -4.54 17.36
CA ALA A 173 5.59 -3.54 18.36
C ALA A 173 4.86 -2.21 18.11
N GLY A 174 4.83 -1.73 16.87
CA GLY A 174 4.12 -0.51 16.46
C GLY A 174 2.65 -0.56 16.82
N LYS A 175 1.97 -1.63 16.36
CA LYS A 175 0.56 -1.88 16.66
C LYS A 175 0.27 -1.91 18.16
N ASN A 176 1.12 -2.58 18.95
CA ASN A 176 0.92 -2.67 20.40
C ASN A 176 1.10 -1.32 21.11
N VAL A 177 2.13 -0.56 20.74
CA VAL A 177 2.36 0.77 21.32
C VAL A 177 1.24 1.72 20.95
N PHE A 178 0.83 1.74 19.67
CA PHE A 178 -0.33 2.51 19.20
C PHE A 178 -1.59 2.15 19.99
N ALA A 179 -1.86 0.85 20.15
CA ALA A 179 -3.04 0.38 20.87
C ALA A 179 -3.03 0.83 22.32
N ASP A 180 -1.91 0.70 23.02
CA ASP A 180 -1.76 1.14 24.40
C ASP A 180 -1.87 2.66 24.55
N LYS A 181 -1.37 3.41 23.55
CA LYS A 181 -1.50 4.87 23.51
C LYS A 181 -2.95 5.30 23.37
N TRP A 182 -3.72 4.65 22.51
CA TRP A 182 -5.07 5.11 22.16
C TRP A 182 -6.21 4.31 22.77
N GLY A 183 -5.92 3.26 23.54
CA GLY A 183 -6.96 2.39 24.08
C GLY A 183 -7.80 1.70 23.00
N HIS A 184 -7.30 1.65 21.75
CA HIS A 184 -7.98 1.09 20.60
C HIS A 184 -7.01 0.54 19.54
N ARG A 185 -7.38 -0.51 18.80
CA ARG A 185 -6.50 -1.24 17.85
C ARG A 185 -6.69 -0.89 16.37
N GLY A 186 -7.64 -0.03 16.04
CA GLY A 186 -7.93 0.46 14.68
C GLY A 186 -7.49 1.89 14.45
N CYS A 187 -7.54 2.33 13.19
CA CYS A 187 -7.20 3.69 12.77
C CYS A 187 -8.42 4.62 12.70
N ASP A 188 -9.60 4.11 13.02
CA ASP A 188 -10.90 4.77 13.13
C ASP A 188 -11.08 5.56 14.45
N LEU A 189 -9.98 6.09 14.99
CA LEU A 189 -9.97 6.85 16.24
C LEU A 189 -10.83 8.12 16.22
N LEU A 190 -11.10 8.68 15.03
CA LEU A 190 -12.01 9.80 14.86
C LEU A 190 -13.46 9.46 15.23
N ASP A 191 -13.85 8.19 15.11
CA ASP A 191 -15.21 7.73 15.42
C ASP A 191 -15.41 7.52 16.93
N LEU A 192 -14.35 7.65 17.74
CA LEU A 192 -14.35 7.28 19.17
C LEU A 192 -14.61 8.44 20.14
N GLU A 193 -14.97 9.63 19.67
CA GLU A 193 -15.18 10.83 20.51
C GLU A 193 -14.00 11.16 21.45
N ILE A 194 -12.77 10.83 21.04
CA ILE A 194 -11.54 11.09 21.81
C ILE A 194 -10.77 12.31 21.26
N GLU A 195 -9.90 12.88 22.09
CA GLU A 195 -9.04 14.01 21.74
C GLU A 195 -7.55 13.69 21.93
N ALA A 196 -6.68 14.53 21.35
CA ALA A 196 -5.22 14.42 21.47
C ALA A 196 -4.70 14.25 22.92
N LYS A 197 -5.36 14.88 23.89
CA LYS A 197 -4.97 14.85 25.31
C LYS A 197 -5.26 13.51 26.00
N ASP A 198 -6.03 12.63 25.36
CA ASP A 198 -6.43 11.34 25.90
C ASP A 198 -5.39 10.24 25.63
N ALA A 199 -4.34 10.56 24.86
CA ALA A 199 -3.18 9.70 24.68
C ALA A 199 -2.69 9.16 26.05
N TRP A 200 -2.54 7.84 26.13
CA TRP A 200 -2.11 7.07 27.30
C TRP A 200 -3.07 7.08 28.50
N ARG A 201 -4.32 7.52 28.32
CA ARG A 201 -5.31 7.64 29.41
C ARG A 201 -6.55 6.78 29.19
N LEU A 202 -6.75 6.31 27.97
CA LEU A 202 -7.93 5.54 27.59
C LEU A 202 -7.87 4.12 28.12
N ILE A 203 -9.03 3.61 28.51
CA ILE A 203 -9.19 2.19 28.85
C ILE A 203 -9.20 1.43 27.53
N ARG A 204 -8.42 0.34 27.48
CA ARG A 204 -8.39 -0.57 26.33
C ARG A 204 -9.79 -1.10 26.05
N ASP A 205 -10.23 -0.97 24.80
CA ASP A 205 -11.52 -1.51 24.34
C ASP A 205 -11.47 -3.00 23.93
N TRP A 206 -10.31 -3.63 24.12
CA TRP A 206 -10.07 -5.03 23.79
C TRP A 206 -9.59 -5.86 24.97
N ASP A 207 -9.74 -7.18 24.82
CA ASP A 207 -9.23 -8.17 25.76
C ASP A 207 -7.77 -8.51 25.44
N ILE A 208 -6.85 -8.19 26.34
CA ILE A 208 -5.40 -8.46 26.20
C ILE A 208 -5.08 -9.96 26.10
N SER A 209 -5.98 -10.84 26.54
CA SER A 209 -5.82 -12.28 26.39
C SER A 209 -6.22 -12.80 25.01
N LYS A 210 -6.92 -11.99 24.22
CA LYS A 210 -7.17 -12.23 22.80
C LYS A 210 -6.03 -11.61 22.00
N ALA A 211 -5.55 -12.35 21.00
CA ALA A 211 -4.27 -12.12 20.32
C ALA A 211 -4.02 -10.65 19.91
N PRO A 212 -2.74 -10.21 19.85
CA PRO A 212 -2.40 -8.90 19.30
C PRO A 212 -2.91 -8.79 17.87
N GLY A 213 -3.36 -7.61 17.46
CA GLY A 213 -3.93 -7.43 16.13
C GLY A 213 -4.39 -6.00 15.87
N SER A 214 -4.81 -5.76 14.63
CA SER A 214 -5.54 -4.56 14.22
C SER A 214 -7.01 -4.94 14.19
N GLU A 215 -7.81 -4.42 15.10
CA GLU A 215 -9.26 -4.58 15.08
C GLU A 215 -9.87 -3.19 15.07
N GLY A 216 -10.58 -2.86 13.98
CA GLY A 216 -11.15 -1.54 13.71
C GLY A 216 -11.11 -1.18 12.23
N GLY A 217 -11.49 0.04 11.92
CA GLY A 217 -11.48 0.62 10.58
C GLY A 217 -10.15 1.24 10.17
N ASN A 218 -10.06 1.59 8.88
CA ASN A 218 -8.96 2.38 8.34
C ASN A 218 -9.18 3.87 8.63
N TRP A 219 -8.10 4.63 8.63
CA TRP A 219 -8.14 6.08 8.67
C TRP A 219 -9.04 6.65 7.55
N GLY A 220 -9.86 7.63 7.87
CA GLY A 220 -10.43 8.52 6.86
C GLY A 220 -11.49 7.94 5.92
N LYS A 221 -12.28 6.91 6.32
CA LYS A 221 -13.35 6.32 5.47
C LYS A 221 -14.26 7.34 4.76
N GLN A 222 -14.51 8.50 5.36
CA GLN A 222 -15.36 9.59 4.82
C GLN A 222 -14.57 10.72 4.13
N TRP A 223 -13.24 10.73 4.26
CA TRP A 223 -12.32 11.75 3.73
C TRP A 223 -11.64 11.31 2.42
N MET A 224 -11.67 10.00 2.15
CA MET A 224 -11.18 9.37 0.92
C MET A 224 -12.15 9.52 -0.26
N THR A 225 -13.41 9.87 0.00
CA THR A 225 -14.35 10.29 -1.04
C THR A 225 -14.30 11.81 -1.11
N PRO A 226 -14.03 12.41 -2.29
CA PRO A 226 -14.39 13.80 -2.49
C PRO A 226 -15.86 13.92 -2.09
N GLU A 227 -16.19 14.76 -1.12
CA GLU A 227 -17.59 15.14 -0.92
C GLU A 227 -18.10 15.56 -2.29
N GLU A 228 -19.09 14.83 -2.81
CA GLU A 228 -19.96 15.39 -3.83
C GLU A 228 -20.47 16.69 -3.21
N ASP A 229 -19.98 17.80 -3.76
CA ASP A 229 -20.44 19.14 -3.51
C ASP A 229 -21.94 19.15 -3.76
N THR A 230 -22.70 18.77 -2.73
CA THR A 230 -24.15 18.83 -2.70
C THR A 230 -24.47 20.29 -2.47
N GLY A 231 -24.24 21.06 -3.54
CA GLY A 231 -24.63 22.44 -3.66
C GLY A 231 -26.08 22.56 -3.24
N HIS A 232 -26.29 23.17 -2.09
CA HIS A 232 -27.58 23.73 -1.71
C HIS A 232 -27.37 25.22 -1.42
N PRO A 233 -28.29 26.05 -1.96
CA PRO A 233 -28.14 27.50 -2.16
C PRO A 233 -28.00 28.33 -0.89
#